data_AF-A0A0G0BPX6-F1
#
_entry.id   AF-A0A0G0BPX6-F1
#
_cell.length_a   1.000
_cell.length_b   1.000
_cell.length_c   1.000
_cell.angle_alpha   90.00
_cell.angle_beta   90.00
_cell.angle_gamma   90.00
#
_symmetry.space_group_name_H-M   'P 1'
#
loop_
_entity.id
_entity.type
_entity.pdbx_description
1 polymer ?
#
loop_
_entity_poly.entity_id
_entity_poly.type
_entity_poly.pdbx_seq_one_letter_code
_entity_poly.pdbx_strand_id
1 'polypeptide(L)'
;MELKTEIVEVKQKALIVSKVNHSFIDSLKSQLKKNSIETYFSSHRPKNLNNFDYCFFVDEKILNLNKFSHPKKKIVHTLKILNF
;
A
#
# COMPACT_ATOMS: atom_id res chain seq x y z
N MET A 1 -27.19 -32.06 1.31
CA MET A 1 -27.08 -30.62 1.02
C MET A 1 -25.60 -30.31 0.96
N GLU A 2 -25.05 -30.05 -0.23
CA GLU A 2 -23.62 -29.85 -0.42
C GLU A 2 -23.27 -28.37 -0.19
N LEU A 3 -22.37 -28.09 0.74
CA LEU A 3 -21.86 -26.75 1.02
C LEU A 3 -20.91 -26.35 -0.10
N LYS A 4 -21.39 -25.56 -1.06
CA LYS A 4 -20.52 -24.88 -2.04
C LYS A 4 -19.85 -23.70 -1.34
N THR A 5 -18.57 -23.85 -0.98
CA THR A 5 -17.78 -22.72 -0.51
C THR A 5 -17.41 -21.84 -1.69
N GLU A 6 -17.90 -20.61 -1.73
CA GLU A 6 -17.36 -19.57 -2.61
C GLU A 6 -15.88 -19.39 -2.30
N ILE A 7 -15.03 -19.54 -3.31
CA ILE A 7 -13.61 -19.22 -3.19
C ILE A 7 -13.54 -17.69 -3.12
N VAL A 8 -13.51 -17.15 -1.90
CA VAL A 8 -13.31 -15.71 -1.69
C VAL A 8 -11.87 -15.40 -2.08
N GLU A 9 -11.69 -14.80 -3.25
CA GLU A 9 -10.40 -14.32 -3.71
C GLU A 9 -9.89 -13.26 -2.72
N VAL A 10 -8.87 -13.61 -1.94
CA VAL A 10 -8.28 -12.69 -0.97
C VAL A 10 -7.47 -11.65 -1.74
N LYS A 11 -8.10 -10.51 -2.03
CA LYS A 11 -7.43 -9.38 -2.68
C LYS A 11 -6.30 -8.87 -1.80
N GLN A 12 -5.13 -8.71 -2.39
CA GLN A 12 -4.00 -8.09 -1.72
C GLN A 12 -4.32 -6.62 -1.42
N LYS A 13 -3.86 -6.13 -0.27
CA LYS A 13 -4.14 -4.77 0.20
C LYS A 13 -2.89 -3.91 0.16
N ALA A 14 -2.97 -2.78 -0.53
CA ALA A 14 -1.92 -1.78 -0.59
C ALA A 14 -2.33 -0.50 0.13
N LEU A 15 -1.49 -0.03 1.04
CA LEU A 15 -1.62 1.28 1.66
C LEU A 15 -0.67 2.27 0.96
N ILE A 16 -1.20 3.44 0.60
CA ILE A 16 -0.43 4.58 0.12
C ILE A 16 -0.50 5.67 1.19
N VAL A 17 0.65 6.04 1.74
CA VAL A 17 0.80 7.11 2.73
C VAL A 17 1.47 8.28 2.07
N SER A 18 0.81 9.43 2.08
CA SER A 18 1.36 10.70 1.57
C SER A 18 0.68 11.88 2.24
N LYS A 19 1.44 12.87 2.68
CA LYS A 19 0.85 14.12 3.22
C LYS A 19 0.11 14.91 2.14
N VAL A 20 0.55 14.80 0.89
CA VAL A 20 0.00 15.53 -0.25
C VAL A 20 -0.58 14.53 -1.24
N ASN A 21 -1.79 14.79 -1.72
CA ASN A 21 -2.39 13.96 -2.77
C ASN A 21 -1.85 14.38 -4.14
N HIS A 22 -0.72 13.82 -4.56
CA HIS A 22 -0.12 14.09 -5.87
C HIS A 22 -0.91 13.38 -6.98
N SER A 23 -0.94 13.95 -8.19
CA SER A 23 -1.53 13.33 -9.39
C SER A 23 -0.90 11.96 -9.71
N PHE A 24 0.37 11.77 -9.37
CA PHE A 24 1.05 10.47 -9.45
C PHE A 24 0.33 9.37 -8.63
N ILE A 25 -0.26 9.72 -7.48
CA ILE A 25 -0.94 8.75 -6.60
C ILE A 25 -2.14 8.14 -7.32
N ASP A 26 -2.86 8.91 -8.13
CA ASP A 26 -4.00 8.40 -8.89
C ASP A 26 -3.55 7.44 -10.00
N SER A 27 -2.40 7.71 -10.61
CA SER A 27 -1.76 6.80 -11.57
C SER A 27 -1.32 5.50 -10.89
N LEU A 28 -0.70 5.58 -9.70
CA LEU A 28 -0.32 4.42 -8.90
C LEU A 28 -1.54 3.59 -8.49
N LYS A 29 -2.60 4.23 -7.98
CA LYS A 29 -3.86 3.55 -7.64
C LYS A 29 -4.46 2.83 -8.84
N SER A 30 -4.45 3.45 -10.02
CA SER A 30 -4.95 2.85 -11.25
C SER A 30 -4.19 1.58 -11.64
N GLN A 31 -2.85 1.61 -11.56
CA GLN A 31 -2.01 0.45 -11.85
C GLN A 31 -2.22 -0.69 -10.84
N LEU A 32 -2.32 -0.37 -9.55
CA LEU A 32 -2.59 -1.37 -8.52
C LEU A 32 -3.96 -2.03 -8.69
N LYS A 33 -5.00 -1.24 -9.02
CA LYS A 33 -6.34 -1.76 -9.30
C LYS A 33 -6.36 -2.72 -10.49
N LYS A 34 -5.56 -2.49 -11.54
CA LYS A 34 -5.43 -3.40 -12.68
C LYS A 34 -4.88 -4.78 -12.30
N ASN A 35 -4.11 -4.85 -11.21
CA ASN A 35 -3.55 -6.08 -10.69
C ASN A 35 -4.40 -6.70 -9.56
N SER A 36 -5.69 -6.35 -9.46
CA SER A 36 -6.61 -6.81 -8.41
C SER A 36 -6.16 -6.48 -6.98
N ILE A 37 -5.33 -5.44 -6.82
CA ILE A 37 -4.87 -4.96 -5.51
C ILE A 37 -5.83 -3.88 -5.01
N GLU A 38 -6.35 -4.07 -3.81
CA GLU A 38 -7.19 -3.10 -3.12
C GLU A 38 -6.32 -1.96 -2.57
N THR A 39 -6.66 -0.71 -2.90
CA THR A 39 -5.83 0.45 -2.58
C THR A 39 -6.47 1.31 -1.51
N TYR A 40 -5.67 1.66 -0.51
CA TYR A 40 -6.05 2.54 0.60
C TYR A 40 -5.13 3.76 0.60
N PHE A 41 -5.68 4.93 0.92
CA PHE A 41 -4.92 6.16 1.02
C PHE A 41 -4.98 6.70 2.45
N SER A 42 -3.86 7.18 2.97
CA SER A 42 -3.83 7.90 4.23
C SER A 42 -2.90 9.11 4.16
N SER A 43 -3.37 10.24 4.69
CA SER A 43 -2.55 11.44 4.86
C SER A 43 -1.54 11.33 6.00
N HIS A 44 -1.71 10.34 6.86
CA HIS A 44 -0.89 10.11 8.05
C HIS A 44 -0.43 8.66 8.10
N ARG A 45 0.74 8.42 8.67
CA ARG A 45 1.24 7.06 8.87
C ARG A 45 0.41 6.36 9.95
N PRO A 46 -0.30 5.26 9.65
CA PRO A 46 -0.98 4.51 10.68
C PRO A 46 0.03 3.80 11.59
N LYS A 47 -0.31 3.65 12.87
CA LYS A 47 0.53 2.96 13.86
C LYS A 47 0.71 1.47 13.55
N ASN A 48 -0.25 0.88 12.84
CA ASN A 48 -0.26 -0.53 12.50
C ASN A 48 -0.39 -0.71 10.98
N LEU A 49 0.57 -1.43 10.39
CA LEU A 49 0.62 -1.75 8.96
C LEU A 49 0.40 -3.25 8.71
N ASN A 50 -0.08 -4.01 9.70
CA ASN A 50 -0.22 -5.47 9.61
C ASN A 50 -1.36 -5.93 8.70
N ASN A 51 -2.31 -5.04 8.41
CA ASN A 51 -3.47 -5.37 7.58
C ASN A 51 -3.22 -5.15 6.08
N PHE A 52 -2.00 -4.73 5.70
CA PHE A 52 -1.64 -4.42 4.32
C PHE A 52 -0.46 -5.28 3.87
N ASP A 53 -0.58 -5.86 2.69
CA ASP A 53 0.48 -6.61 2.01
C ASP A 53 1.54 -5.66 1.44
N TYR A 54 1.13 -4.46 0.98
CA TYR A 54 2.03 -3.46 0.43
C TYR A 54 1.86 -2.11 1.13
N CYS A 55 2.98 -1.40 1.31
CA CYS A 55 2.97 -0.05 1.87
C CYS A 55 3.85 0.88 1.03
N PHE A 56 3.22 1.84 0.37
CA PHE A 56 3.86 2.89 -0.40
C PHE A 56 3.90 4.16 0.42
N PHE A 57 5.08 4.75 0.58
CA PHE A 57 5.28 6.00 1.29
C PHE A 57 5.81 7.03 0.29
N VAL A 58 4.99 8.03 0.00
CA VAL A 58 5.29 9.09 -0.98
C VAL A 58 5.64 10.35 -0.24
N ASP A 59 6.80 10.94 -0.58
CA ASP A 59 7.32 12.18 0.01
C ASP A 59 7.39 12.18 1.56
N GLU A 60 7.46 10.99 2.13
CA GLU A 60 7.62 10.79 3.56
C GLU A 60 9.10 10.56 3.86
N LYS A 61 9.67 11.36 4.76
CA LYS A 61 11.00 11.09 5.32
C LYS A 61 10.93 9.80 6.14
N ILE A 62 11.23 8.66 5.52
CA ILE A 62 11.33 7.40 6.24
C ILE A 62 12.67 7.37 6.96
N LEU A 63 12.65 7.82 8.21
CA LEU A 63 13.81 7.84 9.08
C LEU A 63 14.29 6.42 9.50
N ASN A 64 13.55 5.35 9.18
CA ASN A 64 13.96 3.99 9.55
C ASN A 64 13.17 2.90 8.80
N LEU A 65 13.55 2.52 7.58
CA LEU A 65 12.95 1.36 6.89
C LEU A 65 13.19 0.04 7.66
N ASN A 66 14.30 -0.05 8.38
CA ASN A 66 14.70 -1.27 9.11
C ASN A 66 13.72 -1.64 10.24
N LYS A 67 12.95 -0.68 10.79
CA LYS A 67 11.88 -0.97 11.76
C LYS A 67 10.63 -1.60 11.12
N PHE A 68 10.53 -1.58 9.79
CA PHE A 68 9.38 -2.09 9.05
C PHE A 68 9.67 -3.39 8.30
N SER A 69 10.88 -3.93 8.42
CA SER A 69 11.24 -5.27 7.92
C SER A 69 10.52 -6.33 8.76
N HIS A 70 9.30 -6.64 8.36
CA HIS A 70 8.59 -7.81 8.87
C HIS A 70 8.93 -9.02 8.01
N PRO A 71 9.22 -10.19 8.60
CA PRO A 71 9.72 -11.37 7.89
C PRO A 71 8.72 -12.01 6.91
N LYS A 72 7.49 -11.50 6.83
CA LYS A 72 6.46 -12.02 5.92
C LYS A 72 5.85 -10.86 5.13
N LYS A 73 6.31 -10.73 3.88
CA LYS A 73 5.58 -10.14 2.75
C LYS A 73 5.21 -8.65 2.83
N LYS A 74 6.05 -7.77 3.37
CA LYS A 74 5.80 -6.32 3.28
C LYS A 74 6.86 -5.63 2.45
N ILE A 75 6.51 -5.27 1.22
CA ILE A 75 7.37 -4.42 0.40
C ILE A 75 7.05 -2.96 0.74
N VAL A 76 8.04 -2.28 1.31
CA VAL A 76 7.97 -0.86 1.66
C VAL A 76 8.72 -0.08 0.58
N HIS A 77 7.99 0.69 -0.23
CA HIS A 77 8.61 1.55 -1.25
C HIS A 77 8.55 3.02 -0.83
N THR A 78 9.69 3.71 -0.95
CA THR A 78 9.81 5.15 -0.79
C THR A 78 9.88 5.82 -2.14
N LEU A 79 8.91 6.67 -2.44
CA LEU A 79 8.86 7.42 -3.68
C LEU A 79 9.12 8.89 -3.35
N LYS A 80 10.23 9.43 -3.86
CA LYS A 80 10.48 10.88 -3.86
C LYS A 80 10.04 11.45 -5.20
N ILE A 81 9.16 12.44 -5.16
CA ILE A 81 8.80 13.20 -6.35
C ILE A 81 9.82 14.33 -6.46
N LEU A 82 10.67 14.27 -7.48
CA LEU A 82 11.53 15.39 -7.85
C LEU A 82 10.68 16.34 -8.70
N ASN A 83 10.32 17.49 -8.14
CA ASN A 83 9.76 18.58 -8.95
C ASN A 83 10.90 19.14 -9.81
N PHE A 84 10.75 19.04 -11.13
CA PHE A 84 11.60 19.72 -12.12
C PHE A 84 11.05 21.12 -12.39
#